data_AF-A0A4R9H6M0-F1
#
_entry.id   AF-A0A4R9H6M0-F1
#
_cell.length_a   1.000
_cell.length_b   1.000
_cell.length_c   1.000
_cell.angle_alpha   90.00
_cell.angle_beta   90.00
_cell.angle_gamma   90.00
#
_symmetry.space_group_name_H-M   'P 1'
#
loop_
_entity.id
_entity.type
_entity.pdbx_description
1 polymer ?
#
loop_
_entity_poly.entity_id
_entity_poly.type
_entity_poly.pdbx_seq_one_letter_code
_entity_poly.pdbx_strand_id
1 'polypeptide(L)'
;MRKSGLGGETPFPISTKPNMFTPLSNEELLTRRGESALWYRLSPCPCPSGEKVPDCPFCFEGQIRTFQSELEIQEEVSWKVTGNQVWTRYAPISQIEEAILVTRGERKPLQIKGIFDEYFTIEENLKYWNVVDLKYKVSMVEEISVEAIGVNEFTLFPKLPQGMIVEVLEAYKILEDGVPLRVQPIAFSLNSVTFSERTNGLYRLKVKFFSPIKIAYRTFNLDNKRGFEKSQIQFQDGEIMGVIGSGYRLGQGDIFTLVKSTLRQSEFVQVTNKETDRISYSPIAYIDSVISKGRNGLVTHIKELDFIQLGDSKIKWLRDKPKNGYTVIYDYYPSFRVTGFIEAGSGEDRPKPRVFKMKPVSSFSARE
;
A
#
# COMPACT_ATOMS: atom_id res chain seq x y z
N MET A 1 -10.02 13.83 8.13
CA MET A 1 -9.63 13.48 6.73
C MET A 1 -8.74 12.25 6.82
N ARG A 2 -9.15 11.11 6.22
CA ARG A 2 -8.29 9.91 6.06
C ARG A 2 -6.93 10.33 5.49
N LYS A 3 -5.85 9.65 5.85
CA LYS A 3 -4.45 9.91 5.39
C LYS A 3 -4.25 9.64 3.89
N SER A 4 -5.29 9.84 3.11
CA SER A 4 -5.40 9.59 1.70
C SER A 4 -5.52 10.94 0.99
N GLY A 5 -4.41 11.67 1.00
CA GLY A 5 -4.24 12.75 0.05
C GLY A 5 -3.92 12.16 -1.32
N LEU A 6 -4.66 12.59 -2.34
CA LEU A 6 -4.19 12.93 -3.70
C LEU A 6 -2.74 13.31 -3.97
N GLY A 7 -1.85 13.43 -2.96
CA GLY A 7 -0.53 14.07 -3.02
C GLY A 7 0.08 14.04 -4.42
N GLY A 8 0.52 15.22 -4.87
CA GLY A 8 0.87 15.50 -6.27
C GLY A 8 1.92 14.55 -6.85
N GLU A 9 2.10 14.65 -8.16
CA GLU A 9 3.11 13.88 -8.89
C GLU A 9 4.49 14.45 -8.58
N THR A 10 5.40 13.68 -7.99
CA THR A 10 6.82 14.05 -8.01
C THR A 10 7.73 13.03 -8.69
N PRO A 11 8.29 13.43 -9.83
CA PRO A 11 9.63 13.06 -10.27
C PRO A 11 10.73 14.03 -9.75
N PHE A 12 10.45 14.91 -8.77
CA PHE A 12 11.35 16.01 -8.36
C PHE A 12 11.78 15.96 -6.88
N PRO A 13 12.98 16.46 -6.54
CA PRO A 13 13.45 16.51 -5.17
C PRO A 13 12.60 17.46 -4.32
N ILE A 14 12.08 16.97 -3.20
CA ILE A 14 11.65 17.83 -2.11
C ILE A 14 12.94 18.26 -1.40
N SER A 15 13.39 19.49 -1.64
CA SER A 15 14.48 20.06 -0.84
C SER A 15 13.99 20.22 0.59
N THR A 16 14.66 19.57 1.54
CA THR A 16 14.40 19.67 2.99
C THR A 16 14.82 21.02 3.59
N LYS A 17 15.10 22.03 2.76
CA LYS A 17 15.41 23.38 3.25
C LYS A 17 14.10 24.02 3.73
N PRO A 18 13.94 24.29 5.04
CA PRO A 18 12.75 24.97 5.52
C PRO A 18 12.66 26.34 4.86
N ASN A 19 11.48 26.67 4.33
CA ASN A 19 11.21 28.06 3.98
C ASN A 19 11.30 28.88 5.27
N MET A 20 12.22 29.84 5.32
CA MET A 20 12.52 30.63 6.52
C MET A 20 11.29 31.36 7.09
N PHE A 21 10.26 31.57 6.25
CA PHE A 21 9.01 32.25 6.60
C PHE A 21 7.83 31.31 6.87
N THR A 22 7.91 30.03 6.51
CA THR A 22 6.90 28.97 6.77
C THR A 22 7.59 27.60 6.71
N PRO A 23 8.12 27.08 7.83
CA PRO A 23 8.69 25.74 7.86
C PRO A 23 7.53 24.73 7.76
N LEU A 24 7.15 24.34 6.54
CA LEU A 24 6.28 23.19 6.33
C LEU A 24 7.01 21.97 6.90
N SER A 25 6.35 21.18 7.75
CA SER A 25 6.95 19.94 8.26
C SER A 25 7.25 19.01 7.08
N ASN A 26 8.28 18.17 7.20
CA ASN A 26 8.64 17.23 6.14
C ASN A 26 7.48 16.28 5.80
N GLU A 27 6.66 15.94 6.79
CA GLU A 27 5.42 15.19 6.58
C GLU A 27 4.38 15.97 5.76
N GLU A 28 4.26 17.28 5.95
CA GLU A 28 3.37 18.10 5.15
C GLU A 28 3.84 18.21 3.70
N LEU A 29 5.15 18.29 3.47
CA LEU A 29 5.74 18.23 2.13
C LEU A 29 5.48 16.88 1.47
N LEU A 30 5.73 15.77 2.17
CA LEU A 30 5.43 14.42 1.68
C LEU A 30 3.93 14.19 1.46
N THR A 31 3.07 14.78 2.28
CA THR A 31 1.62 14.68 2.11
C THR A 31 1.17 15.39 0.82
N ARG A 32 1.78 16.54 0.52
CA ARG A 32 1.45 17.34 -0.67
C ARG A 32 2.05 16.81 -1.97
N ARG A 33 3.22 16.16 -1.89
CA ARG A 33 4.05 15.85 -3.06
C ARG A 33 4.47 14.38 -3.17
N GLY A 34 4.30 13.60 -2.11
CA GLY A 34 4.65 12.18 -2.10
C GLY A 34 3.63 11.33 -2.85
N GLU A 35 4.14 10.30 -3.50
CA GLU A 35 3.32 9.24 -4.07
C GLU A 35 2.82 8.30 -2.96
N SER A 36 1.63 7.76 -3.15
CA SER A 36 1.10 6.72 -2.27
C SER A 36 1.84 5.40 -2.49
N ALA A 37 2.20 4.72 -1.40
CA ALA A 37 2.81 3.40 -1.44
C ALA A 37 2.26 2.50 -0.32
N LEU A 38 2.18 1.21 -0.60
CA LEU A 38 2.08 0.20 0.44
C LEU A 38 3.43 -0.03 1.07
N TRP A 39 3.43 -0.24 2.38
CA TRP A 39 4.62 -0.60 3.13
C TRP A 39 4.34 -1.85 3.96
N TYR A 40 5.16 -2.87 3.76
CA TYR A 40 5.08 -4.13 4.49
C TYR A 40 6.43 -4.83 4.53
N ARG A 41 6.54 -5.83 5.39
CA ARG A 41 7.68 -6.72 5.47
C ARG A 41 7.24 -8.14 5.16
N LEU A 42 8.04 -8.82 4.34
CA LEU A 42 7.90 -10.25 4.10
C LEU A 42 8.80 -11.02 5.05
N SER A 43 8.18 -11.80 5.93
CA SER A 43 8.88 -12.66 6.88
C SER A 43 8.73 -14.13 6.47
N PRO A 44 9.75 -14.99 6.64
CA PRO A 44 9.61 -16.40 6.31
C PRO A 44 8.49 -17.04 7.14
N CYS A 45 7.64 -17.84 6.49
CA CYS A 45 6.57 -18.57 7.15
C CYS A 45 7.16 -19.68 8.03
N PRO A 46 6.76 -19.80 9.31
CA PRO A 46 7.29 -20.81 10.24
C PRO A 46 6.76 -22.22 9.97
N CYS A 47 5.82 -22.39 9.03
CA CYS A 47 5.27 -23.71 8.68
C CYS A 47 6.39 -24.68 8.23
N PRO A 48 6.31 -25.97 8.61
CA PRO A 48 7.22 -27.01 8.12
C PRO A 48 7.27 -27.04 6.58
N SER A 49 8.41 -27.35 5.99
CA SER A 49 8.65 -27.27 4.54
C SER A 49 7.62 -28.00 3.66
N GLY A 50 6.98 -29.06 4.18
CA GLY A 50 5.91 -29.82 3.50
C GLY A 50 4.51 -29.20 3.62
N GLU A 51 4.31 -28.28 4.57
CA GLU A 51 3.05 -27.58 4.84
C GLU A 51 3.09 -26.09 4.42
N LYS A 52 4.20 -25.66 3.80
CA LYS A 52 4.30 -24.35 3.13
C LYS A 52 3.48 -24.37 1.84
N VAL A 53 2.18 -24.62 1.97
CA VAL A 53 1.23 -24.50 0.88
C VAL A 53 0.95 -23.01 0.66
N PRO A 54 0.84 -22.55 -0.60
CA PRO A 54 0.48 -21.17 -0.94
C PRO A 54 -0.90 -20.73 -0.41
N ASP A 55 -1.69 -21.67 0.13
CA ASP A 55 -3.08 -21.50 0.54
C ASP A 55 -3.27 -21.58 2.06
N CYS A 56 -2.18 -21.51 2.82
CA CYS A 56 -2.27 -21.26 4.26
C CYS A 56 -2.85 -19.84 4.47
N PRO A 57 -3.89 -19.66 5.31
CA PRO A 57 -4.53 -18.35 5.54
C PRO A 57 -3.55 -17.24 5.94
N PHE A 58 -2.39 -17.64 6.47
CA PHE A 58 -1.38 -16.76 7.04
C PHE A 58 -0.18 -16.51 6.11
N CYS A 59 0.02 -17.33 5.08
CA CYS A 59 1.26 -17.31 4.30
C CYS A 59 1.02 -17.08 2.80
N PHE A 60 1.47 -15.93 2.30
CA PHE A 60 1.60 -15.63 0.88
C PHE A 60 2.92 -16.23 0.36
N GLU A 61 2.83 -17.30 -0.42
CA GLU A 61 4.00 -17.93 -1.07
C GLU A 61 5.09 -18.40 -0.08
N GLY A 62 4.68 -18.89 1.09
CA GLY A 62 5.61 -19.32 2.14
C GLY A 62 6.23 -18.17 2.92
N GLN A 63 5.65 -16.97 2.84
CA GLN A 63 6.01 -15.79 3.61
C GLN A 63 4.79 -15.14 4.25
N ILE A 64 5.00 -14.44 5.36
CA ILE A 64 3.96 -13.67 6.05
C ILE A 64 4.17 -12.21 5.69
N ARG A 65 3.13 -11.58 5.12
CA ARG A 65 3.06 -10.12 4.95
C ARG A 65 2.72 -9.51 6.31
N THR A 66 3.64 -8.72 6.84
CA THR A 66 3.45 -8.00 8.11
C THR A 66 3.42 -6.51 7.87
N PHE A 67 2.50 -5.81 8.53
CA PHE A 67 2.28 -4.38 8.40
C PHE A 67 2.52 -3.72 9.76
N GLN A 68 3.06 -2.50 9.75
CA GLN A 68 3.02 -1.65 10.94
C GLN A 68 1.57 -1.20 11.13
N SER A 69 0.91 -1.66 12.19
CA SER A 69 -0.49 -1.37 12.48
C SER A 69 -0.72 0.03 13.04
N GLU A 70 0.27 0.60 13.73
CA GLU A 70 0.17 1.92 14.35
C GLU A 70 1.36 2.79 13.99
N LEU A 71 1.14 4.06 13.69
CA LEU A 71 2.18 5.04 13.43
C LEU A 71 2.18 6.09 14.54
N GLU A 72 3.33 6.27 15.18
CA GLU A 72 3.53 7.33 16.16
C GLU A 72 3.80 8.65 15.44
N ILE A 73 3.00 9.65 15.79
CA ILE A 73 3.10 11.03 15.36
C ILE A 73 3.67 11.83 16.53
N GLN A 74 4.75 12.57 16.27
CA GLN A 74 5.44 13.41 17.24
C GLN A 74 5.55 14.84 16.69
N GLU A 75 5.73 15.81 17.59
CA GLU A 75 5.95 17.23 17.24
C GLU A 75 4.82 17.84 16.40
N GLU A 76 3.61 17.29 16.49
CA GLU A 76 2.43 17.84 15.83
C GLU A 76 1.77 18.89 16.71
N VAL A 77 1.26 19.94 16.09
CA VAL A 77 0.39 20.91 16.73
C VAL A 77 -1.05 20.62 16.32
N SER A 78 -1.99 20.70 17.28
CA SER A 78 -3.42 20.54 17.04
C SER A 78 -3.90 21.29 15.80
N TRP A 79 -4.59 20.60 14.90
CA TRP A 79 -5.12 21.19 13.67
C TRP A 79 -6.19 22.24 13.96
N LYS A 80 -7.07 21.94 14.91
CA LYS A 80 -8.16 22.82 15.34
C LYS A 80 -8.50 22.53 16.79
N VAL A 81 -8.83 23.58 17.53
CA VAL A 81 -9.36 23.46 18.89
C VAL A 81 -10.76 24.07 18.93
N THR A 82 -11.73 23.34 19.47
CA THR A 82 -13.11 23.81 19.62
C THR A 82 -13.60 23.47 21.03
N GLY A 83 -13.45 24.41 21.96
CA GLY A 83 -13.79 24.20 23.36
C GLY A 83 -12.95 23.09 23.98
N ASN A 84 -13.58 21.98 24.33
CA ASN A 84 -12.91 20.80 24.89
C ASN A 84 -12.51 19.74 23.84
N GLN A 85 -12.67 20.03 22.55
CA GLN A 85 -12.28 19.12 21.46
C GLN A 85 -10.99 19.59 20.81
N VAL A 86 -10.01 18.69 20.75
CA VAL A 86 -8.73 18.90 20.08
C VAL A 86 -8.68 18.00 18.85
N TRP A 87 -8.66 18.62 17.68
CA TRP A 87 -8.64 17.92 16.40
C TRP A 87 -7.21 17.68 15.94
N THR A 88 -6.97 16.47 15.44
CA THR A 88 -5.68 16.04 14.92
C THR A 88 -5.67 16.12 13.39
N ARG A 89 -4.48 16.23 12.79
CA ARG A 89 -4.35 16.22 11.33
C ARG A 89 -4.46 14.81 10.77
N TYR A 90 -3.95 13.82 11.49
CA TYR A 90 -3.92 12.42 11.08
C TYR A 90 -4.87 11.56 11.90
N ALA A 91 -5.60 10.69 11.23
CA ALA A 91 -6.65 9.83 11.76
C ALA A 91 -6.63 8.47 11.04
N PRO A 92 -7.18 7.41 11.65
CA PRO A 92 -7.86 7.37 12.96
C PRO A 92 -6.89 7.33 14.14
N ILE A 93 -7.18 8.07 15.21
CA ILE A 93 -6.39 8.07 16.45
C ILE A 93 -6.59 6.73 17.18
N SER A 94 -5.50 6.01 17.47
CA SER A 94 -5.55 4.80 18.30
C SER A 94 -5.22 5.09 19.77
N GLN A 95 -4.30 6.02 20.02
CA GLN A 95 -3.85 6.36 21.37
C GLN A 95 -3.32 7.79 21.40
N ILE A 96 -3.58 8.55 22.46
CA ILE A 96 -2.84 9.79 22.74
C ILE A 96 -1.79 9.49 23.81
N GLU A 97 -0.54 9.82 23.53
CA GLU A 97 0.56 9.66 24.50
C GLU A 97 0.81 10.94 25.29
N GLU A 98 0.73 12.09 24.62
CA GLU A 98 0.97 13.40 25.22
C GLU A 98 0.12 14.48 24.53
N ALA A 99 -0.47 15.36 25.34
CA ALA A 99 -1.15 16.56 24.87
C ALA A 99 -0.76 17.71 25.80
N ILE A 100 0.01 18.68 25.31
CA ILE A 100 0.52 19.80 26.09
C ILE A 100 -0.02 21.10 25.52
N LEU A 101 -0.75 21.86 26.33
CA LEU A 101 -1.06 23.25 26.01
C LEU A 101 0.21 24.10 26.12
N VAL A 102 0.53 24.81 25.04
CA VAL A 102 1.63 25.78 25.00
C VAL A 102 1.07 27.19 25.15
N THR A 103 1.31 27.78 26.31
CA THR A 103 1.04 29.20 26.59
C THR A 103 2.36 29.93 26.83
N ARG A 104 2.42 31.26 26.67
CA ARG A 104 3.65 32.07 26.70
C ARG A 104 4.61 31.72 27.86
N GLY A 105 5.55 30.80 27.62
CA GLY A 105 6.55 30.32 28.59
C GLY A 105 6.14 29.14 29.48
N GLU A 106 4.89 28.67 29.40
CA GLU A 106 4.37 27.57 30.23
C GLU A 106 3.87 26.41 29.38
N ARG A 107 4.23 25.19 29.79
CA ARG A 107 3.77 23.94 29.18
C ARG A 107 2.87 23.23 30.19
N LYS A 108 1.58 23.16 29.88
CA LYS A 108 0.58 22.51 30.75
C LYS A 108 0.08 21.21 30.11
N PRO A 109 0.29 20.04 30.73
CA PRO A 109 -0.31 18.80 30.24
C PRO A 109 -1.84 18.86 30.39
N LEU A 110 -2.54 18.38 29.37
CA LEU A 110 -4.00 18.34 29.31
C LEU A 110 -4.51 16.95 29.70
N GLN A 111 -5.68 16.90 30.36
CA GLN A 111 -6.28 15.62 30.74
C GLN A 111 -7.25 15.13 29.67
N ILE A 112 -7.08 13.88 29.24
CA ILE A 112 -7.82 13.28 28.14
C ILE A 112 -9.04 12.54 28.68
N LYS A 113 -10.23 12.85 28.16
CA LYS A 113 -11.51 12.24 28.55
C LYS A 113 -11.99 11.16 27.58
N GLY A 114 -11.71 11.31 26.29
CA GLY A 114 -12.16 10.38 25.27
C GLY A 114 -11.43 10.57 23.95
N ILE A 115 -11.29 9.48 23.20
CA ILE A 115 -10.63 9.46 21.89
C ILE A 115 -11.67 9.08 20.85
N PHE A 116 -11.72 9.84 19.76
CA PHE A 116 -12.52 9.59 18.56
C PHE A 116 -11.59 9.56 17.35
N ASP A 117 -12.09 9.13 16.19
CA ASP A 117 -11.25 8.94 15.00
C ASP A 117 -10.43 10.17 14.62
N GLU A 118 -11.02 11.36 14.60
CA GLU A 118 -10.37 12.59 14.12
C GLU A 118 -10.00 13.59 15.23
N TYR A 119 -10.56 13.41 16.42
CA TYR A 119 -10.37 14.32 17.55
C TYR A 119 -10.40 13.57 18.88
N PHE A 120 -9.89 14.21 19.92
CA PHE A 120 -10.05 13.74 21.29
C PHE A 120 -10.65 14.85 22.15
N THR A 121 -11.31 14.44 23.22
CA THR A 121 -11.87 15.36 24.20
C THR A 121 -10.94 15.47 25.40
N ILE A 122 -10.83 16.68 25.92
CA ILE A 122 -10.06 17.01 27.10
C ILE A 122 -10.98 17.52 28.22
N GLU A 123 -10.47 17.55 29.44
CA GLU A 123 -11.18 18.12 30.59
C GLU A 123 -11.29 19.64 30.48
N GLU A 124 -10.21 20.29 30.07
CA GLU A 124 -10.11 21.72 29.99
C GLU A 124 -10.92 22.30 28.83
N ASN A 125 -11.46 23.51 29.03
CA ASN A 125 -12.12 24.25 27.97
C ASN A 125 -11.13 25.26 27.37
N LEU A 126 -10.67 24.98 26.16
CA LEU A 126 -9.68 25.78 25.45
C LEU A 126 -10.35 26.77 24.50
N LYS A 127 -9.66 27.89 24.23
CA LYS A 127 -10.09 28.84 23.20
C LYS A 127 -9.61 28.34 21.83
N TYR A 128 -10.26 28.81 20.77
CA TYR A 128 -9.95 28.35 19.40
C TYR A 128 -8.52 28.69 18.96
N TRP A 129 -7.87 29.67 19.60
CA TRP A 129 -6.51 30.10 19.32
C TRP A 129 -5.45 29.40 20.19
N ASN A 130 -5.85 28.49 21.09
CA ASN A 130 -4.91 27.72 21.88
C ASN A 130 -4.16 26.73 20.99
N VAL A 131 -2.88 26.54 21.31
CA VAL A 131 -1.95 25.68 20.58
C VAL A 131 -1.63 24.50 21.48
N VAL A 132 -1.93 23.29 21.02
CA VAL A 132 -1.64 22.06 21.76
C VAL A 132 -0.58 21.27 21.01
N ASP A 133 0.56 21.02 21.64
CA ASP A 133 1.58 20.08 21.18
C ASP A 133 1.07 18.65 21.45
N LEU A 134 1.19 17.78 20.45
CA LEU A 134 0.63 16.44 20.44
C LEU A 134 1.69 15.39 20.17
N LYS A 135 1.60 14.30 20.94
CA LYS A 135 2.24 13.03 20.65
C LYS A 135 1.19 11.93 20.72
N TYR A 136 0.98 11.22 19.63
CA TYR A 136 -0.14 10.28 19.54
C TYR A 136 0.10 9.21 18.48
N LYS A 137 -0.65 8.12 18.53
CA LYS A 137 -0.63 7.03 17.56
C LYS A 137 -1.87 7.06 16.69
N VAL A 138 -1.67 6.75 15.42
CA VAL A 138 -2.75 6.54 14.44
C VAL A 138 -2.75 5.11 13.94
N SER A 139 -3.93 4.55 13.73
CA SER A 139 -4.05 3.24 13.10
C SER A 139 -3.79 3.34 11.60
N MET A 140 -2.95 2.45 11.10
CA MET A 140 -2.65 2.28 9.67
C MET A 140 -3.48 1.14 9.06
N VAL A 141 -4.02 0.25 9.90
CA VAL A 141 -4.85 -0.89 9.50
C VAL A 141 -6.22 -0.76 10.15
N GLU A 142 -7.27 -0.87 9.34
CA GLU A 142 -8.66 -0.80 9.78
C GLU A 142 -9.44 -2.04 9.31
N GLU A 143 -10.41 -2.49 10.11
CA GLU A 143 -11.42 -3.43 9.64
C GLU A 143 -12.61 -2.66 9.08
N ILE A 144 -12.92 -2.88 7.81
CA ILE A 144 -14.04 -2.22 7.14
C ILE A 144 -14.95 -3.22 6.45
N SER A 145 -16.23 -2.88 6.39
CA SER A 145 -17.21 -3.58 5.58
C SER A 145 -17.40 -2.82 4.27
N VAL A 146 -17.17 -3.51 3.15
CA VAL A 146 -17.28 -2.94 1.80
C VAL A 146 -18.22 -3.77 0.95
N GLU A 147 -18.80 -3.13 -0.06
CA GLU A 147 -19.75 -3.75 -0.97
C GLU A 147 -19.17 -3.84 -2.39
N ALA A 148 -19.52 -4.94 -3.07
CA ALA A 148 -19.19 -5.20 -4.46
C ALA A 148 -20.41 -5.80 -5.18
N ILE A 149 -20.58 -5.50 -6.46
CA ILE A 149 -21.65 -6.08 -7.27
C ILE A 149 -21.00 -6.91 -8.37
N GLY A 150 -21.36 -8.18 -8.46
CA GLY A 150 -20.91 -9.09 -9.52
C GLY A 150 -21.88 -9.15 -10.68
N VAL A 151 -21.36 -9.15 -11.90
CA VAL A 151 -22.12 -9.33 -13.15
C VAL A 151 -21.52 -10.48 -13.95
N ASN A 152 -21.73 -11.70 -13.46
CA ASN A 152 -21.26 -12.94 -14.07
C ASN A 152 -19.72 -13.03 -14.20
N GLU A 153 -19.00 -12.56 -13.18
CA GLU A 153 -17.53 -12.47 -13.14
C GLU A 153 -16.95 -13.35 -12.02
N PHE A 154 -15.71 -13.82 -12.14
CA PHE A 154 -15.05 -14.53 -11.04
C PHE A 154 -14.40 -13.59 -10.02
N THR A 155 -14.11 -12.36 -10.43
CA THR A 155 -13.37 -11.38 -9.62
C THR A 155 -14.23 -10.16 -9.35
N LEU A 156 -14.39 -9.81 -8.08
CA LEU A 156 -15.11 -8.64 -7.62
C LEU A 156 -14.14 -7.50 -7.25
N PHE A 157 -14.52 -6.28 -7.62
CA PHE A 157 -13.81 -5.06 -7.27
C PHE A 157 -14.64 -4.26 -6.25
N PRO A 158 -14.45 -4.48 -4.94
CA PRO A 158 -15.21 -3.74 -3.93
C PRO A 158 -14.93 -2.24 -3.98
N LYS A 159 -15.92 -1.46 -3.58
CA LYS A 159 -15.78 -0.01 -3.39
C LYS A 159 -14.95 0.28 -2.14
N LEU A 160 -13.63 0.20 -2.30
CA LEU A 160 -12.69 0.49 -1.23
C LEU A 160 -12.58 2.01 -1.01
N PRO A 161 -12.39 2.46 0.25
CA PRO A 161 -11.82 3.77 0.48
C PRO A 161 -10.39 3.84 -0.09
N GLN A 162 -9.78 5.03 -0.09
CA GLN A 162 -8.45 5.23 -0.67
C GLN A 162 -7.37 4.44 0.10
N GLY A 163 -7.02 3.25 -0.41
CA GLY A 163 -6.07 2.31 0.17
C GLY A 163 -6.33 0.89 -0.34
N MET A 164 -5.85 -0.14 0.37
CA MET A 164 -5.75 -1.48 -0.22
C MET A 164 -6.13 -2.60 0.74
N ILE A 165 -6.64 -3.68 0.15
CA ILE A 165 -6.96 -4.93 0.86
C ILE A 165 -5.65 -5.59 1.27
N VAL A 166 -5.51 -5.86 2.56
CA VAL A 166 -4.39 -6.65 3.11
C VAL A 166 -4.83 -8.02 3.58
N GLU A 167 -6.12 -8.17 3.91
CA GLU A 167 -6.72 -9.44 4.31
C GLU A 167 -8.23 -9.41 4.04
N VAL A 168 -8.81 -10.53 3.63
CA VAL A 168 -10.26 -10.71 3.56
C VAL A 168 -10.69 -11.59 4.73
N LEU A 169 -11.41 -11.03 5.69
CA LEU A 169 -11.84 -11.73 6.90
C LEU A 169 -13.09 -12.57 6.63
N GLU A 170 -14.10 -11.96 6.02
CA GLU A 170 -15.38 -12.60 5.75
C GLU A 170 -15.96 -12.10 4.43
N ALA A 171 -16.68 -12.96 3.72
CA ALA A 171 -17.41 -12.61 2.51
C ALA A 171 -18.81 -13.21 2.55
N TYR A 172 -19.81 -12.39 2.24
CA TYR A 172 -21.22 -12.76 2.21
C TYR A 172 -21.85 -12.35 0.89
N LYS A 173 -22.56 -13.27 0.25
CA LYS A 173 -23.49 -12.97 -0.83
C LYS A 173 -24.82 -12.57 -0.22
N ILE A 174 -25.36 -11.42 -0.60
CA ILE A 174 -26.68 -10.97 -0.16
C ILE A 174 -27.70 -11.46 -1.18
N LEU A 175 -28.60 -12.35 -0.75
CA LEU A 175 -29.68 -12.88 -1.58
C LEU A 175 -30.81 -11.84 -1.74
N GLU A 176 -31.74 -12.07 -2.67
CA GLU A 176 -32.83 -11.14 -2.98
C GLU A 176 -33.78 -10.90 -1.80
N ASP A 177 -33.89 -11.86 -0.90
CA ASP A 177 -34.63 -11.79 0.37
C ASP A 177 -33.84 -11.08 1.49
N GLY A 178 -32.62 -10.62 1.21
CA GLY A 178 -31.72 -9.94 2.15
C GLY A 178 -30.92 -10.89 3.04
N VAL A 179 -31.07 -12.22 2.90
CA VAL A 179 -30.34 -13.18 3.74
C VAL A 179 -28.88 -13.27 3.31
N PRO A 180 -27.92 -13.12 4.24
CA PRO A 180 -26.49 -13.24 3.93
C PRO A 180 -26.07 -14.73 3.87
N LEU A 181 -25.56 -15.16 2.73
CA LEU A 181 -24.93 -16.46 2.55
C LEU A 181 -23.41 -16.32 2.59
N ARG A 182 -22.75 -16.96 3.56
CA ARG A 182 -21.28 -16.94 3.66
C ARG A 182 -20.67 -17.66 2.46
N VAL A 183 -19.71 -17.01 1.81
CA VAL A 183 -18.96 -17.54 0.66
C VAL A 183 -17.47 -17.45 0.96
N GLN A 184 -16.68 -18.40 0.45
CA GLN A 184 -15.24 -18.41 0.66
C GLN A 184 -14.54 -17.89 -0.60
N PRO A 185 -13.78 -16.78 -0.52
CA PRO A 185 -12.93 -16.34 -1.62
C PRO A 185 -11.75 -17.31 -1.79
N ILE A 186 -11.30 -17.48 -3.03
CA ILE A 186 -10.13 -18.32 -3.36
C ILE A 186 -8.83 -17.51 -3.37
N ALA A 187 -8.90 -16.21 -3.63
CA ALA A 187 -7.76 -15.31 -3.62
C ALA A 187 -8.23 -13.86 -3.47
N PHE A 188 -7.30 -12.97 -3.17
CA PHE A 188 -7.50 -11.53 -3.23
C PHE A 188 -6.24 -10.86 -3.76
N SER A 189 -6.42 -9.69 -4.37
CA SER A 189 -5.36 -8.76 -4.73
C SER A 189 -5.46 -7.50 -3.87
N LEU A 190 -4.63 -6.50 -4.16
CA LEU A 190 -4.69 -5.19 -3.48
C LEU A 190 -6.06 -4.48 -3.60
N ASN A 191 -6.84 -4.76 -4.65
CA ASN A 191 -8.10 -4.07 -4.90
C ASN A 191 -9.26 -4.98 -5.34
N SER A 192 -9.05 -6.30 -5.36
CA SER A 192 -10.05 -7.26 -5.83
C SER A 192 -10.09 -8.55 -5.03
N VAL A 193 -11.21 -9.26 -5.11
CA VAL A 193 -11.41 -10.56 -4.46
C VAL A 193 -11.93 -11.55 -5.49
N THR A 194 -11.30 -12.71 -5.59
CA THR A 194 -11.61 -13.75 -6.58
C THR A 194 -12.32 -14.92 -5.92
N PHE A 195 -13.33 -15.48 -6.60
CA PHE A 195 -14.15 -16.61 -6.16
C PHE A 195 -14.02 -17.80 -7.10
N SER A 196 -14.37 -19.00 -6.60
CA SER A 196 -14.38 -20.24 -7.40
C SER A 196 -15.53 -20.28 -8.41
N GLU A 197 -16.65 -19.65 -8.08
CA GLU A 197 -17.86 -19.60 -8.89
C GLU A 197 -18.10 -18.20 -9.42
N ARG A 198 -18.84 -18.10 -10.54
CA ARG A 198 -19.22 -16.79 -11.08
C ARG A 198 -20.12 -16.06 -10.11
N THR A 199 -19.70 -14.86 -9.77
CA THR A 199 -20.40 -13.96 -8.85
C THR A 199 -21.49 -13.19 -9.57
N ASN A 200 -22.66 -13.12 -8.94
CA ASN A 200 -23.83 -12.41 -9.43
C ASN A 200 -24.55 -11.75 -8.26
N GLY A 201 -24.90 -10.48 -8.41
CA GLY A 201 -25.61 -9.71 -7.38
C GLY A 201 -24.69 -9.06 -6.36
N LEU A 202 -25.24 -8.71 -5.19
CA LEU A 202 -24.55 -7.94 -4.15
C LEU A 202 -23.73 -8.85 -3.23
N TYR A 203 -22.49 -8.45 -2.97
CA TYR A 203 -21.59 -9.06 -2.00
C TYR A 203 -21.16 -8.03 -0.97
N ARG A 204 -21.15 -8.44 0.30
CA ARG A 204 -20.61 -7.67 1.42
C ARG A 204 -19.38 -8.38 1.95
N LEU A 205 -18.26 -7.67 1.97
CA LEU A 205 -16.95 -8.19 2.34
C LEU A 205 -16.47 -7.45 3.58
N LYS A 206 -16.06 -8.19 4.61
CA LYS A 206 -15.32 -7.64 5.75
C LYS A 206 -13.83 -7.83 5.48
N VAL A 207 -13.10 -6.74 5.35
CA VAL A 207 -11.67 -6.75 4.96
C VAL A 207 -10.83 -5.98 5.97
N LYS A 208 -9.58 -6.42 6.17
CA LYS A 208 -8.55 -5.53 6.71
C LYS A 208 -7.99 -4.68 5.58
N PHE A 209 -7.96 -3.39 5.84
CA PHE A 209 -7.60 -2.37 4.90
C PHE A 209 -6.40 -1.60 5.43
N PHE A 210 -5.38 -1.41 4.60
CA PHE A 210 -4.20 -0.62 4.93
C PHE A 210 -4.26 0.73 4.24
N SER A 211 -4.12 1.80 5.02
CA SER A 211 -4.00 3.17 4.53
C SER A 211 -2.60 3.37 3.94
N PRO A 212 -2.48 3.74 2.65
CA PRO A 212 -1.19 3.86 2.00
C PRO A 212 -0.38 5.00 2.61
N ILE A 213 0.93 4.81 2.70
CA ILE A 213 1.84 5.85 3.19
C ILE A 213 2.29 6.75 2.04
N LYS A 214 2.85 7.91 2.38
CA LYS A 214 3.43 8.83 1.40
C LYS A 214 4.94 8.69 1.34
N ILE A 215 5.45 8.44 0.14
CA ILE A 215 6.88 8.37 -0.13
C ILE A 215 7.25 9.29 -1.29
N ALA A 216 8.41 9.95 -1.18
CA ALA A 216 9.05 10.60 -2.32
C ALA A 216 10.27 9.79 -2.70
N TYR A 217 10.63 9.72 -3.99
CA TYR A 217 11.79 8.93 -4.41
C TYR A 217 12.54 9.58 -5.59
N ARG A 218 13.81 9.20 -5.74
CA ARG A 218 14.65 9.52 -6.91
C ARG A 218 15.41 8.28 -7.38
N THR A 219 15.63 8.14 -8.69
CA THR A 219 16.51 7.10 -9.25
C THR A 219 17.99 7.54 -9.21
N PHE A 220 18.88 6.60 -8.92
CA PHE A 220 20.30 6.69 -9.26
C PHE A 220 20.53 6.04 -10.61
N ASN A 221 21.12 6.78 -11.55
CA ASN A 221 21.88 6.15 -12.63
C ASN A 221 23.34 6.06 -12.16
N LEU A 222 23.84 4.84 -11.97
CA LEU A 222 25.25 4.59 -11.63
C LEU A 222 26.22 5.05 -12.74
N ASP A 223 25.74 5.27 -13.97
CA ASP A 223 26.58 5.48 -15.17
C ASP A 223 26.53 6.88 -15.82
N ASN A 224 26.14 7.94 -15.13
CA ASN A 224 26.11 9.28 -15.76
C ASN A 224 27.42 10.07 -15.64
N LYS A 225 28.35 9.78 -16.57
CA LYS A 225 29.38 10.74 -17.04
C LYS A 225 28.82 11.85 -17.96
N ARG A 226 27.51 11.89 -18.23
CA ARG A 226 26.86 12.98 -18.97
C ARG A 226 25.46 13.22 -18.38
N GLY A 227 25.39 14.06 -17.36
CA GLY A 227 24.12 14.66 -16.96
C GLY A 227 23.66 15.57 -18.08
N PHE A 228 22.51 15.28 -18.70
CA PHE A 228 21.52 16.22 -19.23
C PHE A 228 20.58 15.61 -20.30
N GLU A 229 20.80 14.37 -20.76
CA GLU A 229 19.91 13.77 -21.76
C GLU A 229 19.53 12.33 -21.37
N LYS A 230 18.38 12.19 -20.70
CA LYS A 230 17.40 11.07 -20.80
C LYS A 230 16.46 11.12 -19.59
N SER A 231 15.39 11.87 -19.77
CA SER A 231 14.21 11.99 -18.90
C SER A 231 13.27 10.78 -19.01
N GLN A 232 13.84 9.57 -19.03
CA GLN A 232 13.08 8.32 -18.97
C GLN A 232 13.49 7.57 -17.71
N ILE A 233 12.54 7.38 -16.79
CA ILE A 233 12.73 6.62 -15.56
C ILE A 233 12.88 5.15 -15.95
N GLN A 234 14.10 4.63 -15.94
CA GLN A 234 14.37 3.20 -16.09
C GLN A 234 14.39 2.54 -14.70
N PHE A 235 13.22 2.09 -14.22
CA PHE A 235 13.11 1.38 -12.94
C PHE A 235 13.76 -0.01 -12.95
N GLN A 236 14.13 -0.54 -14.12
CA GLN A 236 14.61 -1.91 -14.27
C GLN A 236 16.06 -2.11 -13.77
N ASP A 237 16.91 -1.07 -13.82
CA ASP A 237 18.35 -1.18 -13.47
C ASP A 237 18.82 -0.20 -12.37
N GLY A 238 17.95 0.72 -11.92
CA GLY A 238 18.33 1.81 -11.01
C GLY A 238 18.02 1.54 -9.54
N GLU A 239 18.98 1.80 -8.65
CA GLU A 239 18.71 1.93 -7.21
C GLU A 239 17.92 3.22 -6.97
N ILE A 240 16.88 3.19 -6.13
CA ILE A 240 16.14 4.40 -5.76
C ILE A 240 16.52 4.87 -4.36
N MET A 241 16.46 6.18 -4.14
CA MET A 241 16.46 6.76 -2.80
C MET A 241 15.04 7.18 -2.45
N GLY A 242 14.44 6.52 -1.46
CA GLY A 242 13.16 6.92 -0.90
C GLY A 242 13.36 7.85 0.29
N VAL A 243 12.56 8.91 0.34
CA VAL A 243 12.42 9.85 1.46
C VAL A 243 11.07 9.58 2.11
N ILE A 244 11.11 9.30 3.41
CA ILE A 244 9.93 8.91 4.18
C ILE A 244 9.84 9.79 5.44
N GLY A 245 8.62 10.00 5.92
CA GLY A 245 8.35 10.80 7.10
C GLY A 245 9.03 10.28 8.37
N SER A 246 8.97 11.07 9.42
CA SER A 246 9.29 10.67 10.79
C SER A 246 8.32 9.58 11.28
N GLY A 247 8.70 8.83 12.32
CA GLY A 247 7.82 7.86 12.99
C GLY A 247 7.73 6.46 12.36
N TYR A 248 8.09 6.30 11.08
CA TYR A 248 8.09 4.98 10.42
C TYR A 248 9.28 4.12 10.89
N ARG A 249 8.99 2.91 11.40
CA ARG A 249 10.01 1.95 11.86
C ARG A 249 10.51 1.08 10.72
N LEU A 250 11.27 1.73 9.84
CA LEU A 250 11.81 1.10 8.63
C LEU A 250 13.14 0.40 8.85
N GLY A 251 13.27 -0.78 8.28
CA GLY A 251 14.49 -1.58 8.32
C GLY A 251 14.84 -2.19 6.97
N GLN A 252 16.06 -2.74 6.89
CA GLN A 252 16.48 -3.54 5.74
C GLN A 252 15.54 -4.72 5.54
N GLY A 253 15.16 -4.96 4.27
CA GLY A 253 14.24 -6.01 3.87
C GLY A 253 12.77 -5.58 3.78
N ASP A 254 12.41 -4.39 4.28
CA ASP A 254 11.06 -3.85 4.09
C ASP A 254 10.80 -3.55 2.61
N ILE A 255 9.54 -3.64 2.19
CA ILE A 255 9.12 -3.50 0.80
C ILE A 255 8.11 -2.37 0.66
N PHE A 256 8.31 -1.57 -0.37
CA PHE A 256 7.37 -0.55 -0.82
C PHE A 256 6.79 -0.93 -2.17
N THR A 257 5.47 -0.89 -2.31
CA THR A 257 4.80 -1.04 -3.60
C THR A 257 4.09 0.27 -3.93
N LEU A 258 4.48 0.92 -5.02
CA LEU A 258 3.81 2.14 -5.48
C LEU A 258 2.39 1.81 -5.93
N VAL A 259 1.42 2.66 -5.61
CA VAL A 259 0.00 2.36 -5.92
C VAL A 259 -0.57 3.24 -7.04
N LYS A 260 0.19 4.23 -7.52
CA LYS A 260 -0.23 5.11 -8.62
C LYS A 260 0.56 4.82 -9.90
N SER A 261 1.88 4.71 -9.79
CA SER A 261 2.74 4.38 -10.92
C SER A 261 2.57 2.93 -11.33
N THR A 262 2.42 2.69 -12.63
CA THR A 262 2.41 1.35 -13.22
C THR A 262 3.48 1.24 -14.28
N LEU A 263 4.05 0.03 -14.43
CA LEU A 263 5.02 -0.29 -15.48
C LEU A 263 4.49 -1.44 -16.31
N ARG A 264 4.73 -1.37 -17.62
CA ARG A 264 4.33 -2.42 -18.56
C ARG A 264 5.43 -3.47 -18.70
N GLN A 265 5.06 -4.73 -18.61
CA GLN A 265 5.91 -5.88 -18.88
C GLN A 265 5.29 -6.75 -19.97
N SER A 266 6.15 -7.33 -20.79
CA SER A 266 5.81 -8.49 -21.62
C SER A 266 6.69 -9.65 -21.21
N GLU A 267 6.10 -10.82 -20.97
CA GLU A 267 6.85 -12.04 -20.73
C GLU A 267 6.20 -13.25 -21.40
N PHE A 268 7.04 -14.21 -21.79
CA PHE A 268 6.60 -15.49 -22.32
C PHE A 268 6.54 -16.52 -21.19
N VAL A 269 5.34 -17.05 -20.95
CA VAL A 269 5.08 -18.09 -19.95
C VAL A 269 5.17 -19.45 -20.63
N GLN A 270 6.16 -20.24 -20.23
CA GLN A 270 6.33 -21.61 -20.69
C GLN A 270 5.20 -22.51 -20.19
N VAL A 271 4.87 -23.54 -20.96
CA VAL A 271 3.85 -24.50 -20.54
C VAL A 271 4.33 -25.27 -19.32
N THR A 272 3.55 -25.16 -18.26
CA THR A 272 3.65 -26.01 -17.08
C THR A 272 2.41 -26.89 -17.01
N ASN A 273 2.53 -28.08 -16.40
CA ASN A 273 1.39 -28.95 -16.10
C ASN A 273 0.52 -28.43 -14.94
N LYS A 274 0.80 -27.23 -14.43
CA LYS A 274 0.05 -26.60 -13.35
C LYS A 274 -1.17 -25.86 -13.93
N GLU A 275 -2.28 -25.90 -13.20
CA GLU A 275 -3.49 -25.14 -13.52
C GLU A 275 -3.30 -23.62 -13.42
N THR A 276 -2.30 -23.20 -12.63
CA THR A 276 -1.97 -21.80 -12.40
C THR A 276 -0.54 -21.53 -12.82
N ASP A 277 -0.37 -20.44 -13.55
CA ASP A 277 0.93 -19.92 -13.96
C ASP A 277 1.26 -18.66 -13.17
N ARG A 278 2.52 -18.53 -12.80
CA ARG A 278 3.04 -17.36 -12.10
C ARG A 278 3.73 -16.45 -13.11
N ILE A 279 3.50 -15.15 -12.97
CA ILE A 279 4.19 -14.13 -13.74
C ILE A 279 5.31 -13.48 -12.91
N SER A 280 6.27 -12.89 -13.59
CA SER A 280 7.53 -12.42 -12.99
C SER A 280 7.35 -11.15 -12.15
N TYR A 281 6.46 -10.25 -12.57
CA TYR A 281 6.25 -8.96 -11.91
C TYR A 281 4.91 -8.88 -11.19
N SER A 282 4.93 -8.37 -9.96
CA SER A 282 3.73 -8.29 -9.10
C SER A 282 3.85 -7.16 -8.08
N PRO A 283 2.73 -6.58 -7.61
CA PRO A 283 1.34 -6.91 -7.95
C PRO A 283 0.90 -6.48 -9.36
N ILE A 284 0.10 -7.31 -10.03
CA ILE A 284 -0.54 -6.98 -11.31
C ILE A 284 -1.53 -5.83 -11.10
N ALA A 285 -1.37 -4.75 -11.87
CA ALA A 285 -2.34 -3.66 -11.94
C ALA A 285 -3.43 -3.97 -12.97
N TYR A 286 -3.02 -4.42 -14.17
CA TYR A 286 -3.94 -4.70 -15.28
C TYR A 286 -3.30 -5.67 -16.28
N ILE A 287 -4.08 -6.57 -16.86
CA ILE A 287 -3.63 -7.45 -17.96
C ILE A 287 -4.16 -6.86 -19.26
N ASP A 288 -3.25 -6.43 -20.13
CA ASP A 288 -3.54 -5.80 -21.42
C ASP A 288 -3.91 -6.85 -22.46
N SER A 289 -3.08 -7.88 -22.61
CA SER A 289 -3.34 -8.95 -23.56
C SER A 289 -2.63 -10.26 -23.20
N VAL A 290 -3.28 -11.37 -23.58
CA VAL A 290 -2.71 -12.73 -23.50
C VAL A 290 -2.79 -13.33 -24.89
N ILE A 291 -1.63 -13.71 -25.45
CA ILE A 291 -1.51 -14.13 -26.84
C ILE A 291 -0.78 -15.46 -26.90
N SER A 292 -1.26 -16.38 -27.74
CA SER A 292 -0.60 -17.66 -27.98
C SER A 292 -0.51 -17.98 -29.46
N LYS A 293 0.32 -18.97 -29.82
CA LYS A 293 0.42 -19.47 -31.20
C LYS A 293 -0.62 -20.56 -31.45
N GLY A 294 -1.60 -20.26 -32.30
CA GLY A 294 -2.55 -21.22 -32.85
C GLY A 294 -2.06 -21.87 -34.15
N ARG A 295 -2.92 -22.71 -34.76
CA ARG A 295 -2.59 -23.39 -36.02
C ARG A 295 -2.46 -22.43 -37.22
N ASN A 296 -3.30 -21.40 -37.26
CA ASN A 296 -3.42 -20.49 -38.40
C ASN A 296 -2.93 -19.05 -38.09
N GLY A 297 -2.24 -18.84 -36.97
CA GLY A 297 -1.79 -17.50 -36.56
C GLY A 297 -1.75 -17.31 -35.05
N LEU A 298 -1.72 -16.04 -34.62
CA LEU A 298 -1.80 -15.65 -33.22
C LEU A 298 -3.26 -15.70 -32.75
N VAL A 299 -3.46 -16.21 -31.54
CA VAL A 299 -4.76 -16.28 -30.86
C VAL A 299 -4.69 -15.41 -29.62
N THR A 300 -5.55 -14.40 -29.55
CA THR A 300 -5.74 -13.56 -28.35
C THR A 300 -6.80 -14.18 -27.46
N HIS A 301 -6.50 -14.26 -26.17
CA HIS A 301 -7.37 -14.83 -25.14
C HIS A 301 -8.07 -13.73 -24.35
N ILE A 302 -9.31 -13.99 -23.94
CA ILE A 302 -10.18 -13.02 -23.28
C ILE A 302 -10.27 -13.33 -21.78
N LYS A 303 -10.04 -12.31 -20.95
CA LYS A 303 -10.20 -12.39 -19.48
C LYS A 303 -11.65 -12.72 -19.10
N GLU A 304 -11.84 -13.49 -18.04
CA GLU A 304 -13.13 -14.01 -17.54
C GLU A 304 -13.83 -15.03 -18.47
N LEU A 305 -13.26 -15.32 -19.65
CA LEU A 305 -13.74 -16.36 -20.57
C LEU A 305 -12.73 -17.49 -20.70
N ASP A 306 -11.49 -17.15 -21.05
CA ASP A 306 -10.41 -18.13 -21.28
C ASP A 306 -9.52 -18.27 -20.04
N PHE A 307 -9.32 -17.18 -19.29
CA PHE A 307 -8.48 -17.14 -18.09
C PHE A 307 -8.97 -16.09 -17.08
N ILE A 308 -8.50 -16.20 -15.84
CA ILE A 308 -8.69 -15.20 -14.77
C ILE A 308 -7.35 -14.84 -14.13
N GLN A 309 -7.26 -13.62 -13.61
CA GLN A 309 -6.17 -13.23 -12.70
C GLN A 309 -6.50 -13.77 -11.30
N LEU A 310 -5.57 -14.50 -10.71
CA LEU A 310 -5.71 -15.04 -9.37
C LEU A 310 -4.72 -14.33 -8.43
N GLY A 311 -5.25 -13.50 -7.53
CA GLY A 311 -4.46 -12.69 -6.61
C GLY A 311 -3.55 -11.68 -7.31
N ASP A 312 -2.35 -11.47 -6.75
CA ASP A 312 -1.41 -10.42 -7.19
C ASP A 312 -0.45 -10.86 -8.32
N SER A 313 -0.31 -12.16 -8.61
CA SER A 313 0.84 -12.68 -9.39
C SER A 313 0.54 -13.92 -10.25
N LYS A 314 -0.71 -14.40 -10.30
CA LYS A 314 -1.03 -15.66 -10.99
C LYS A 314 -2.11 -15.50 -12.04
N ILE A 315 -2.02 -16.35 -13.06
CA ILE A 315 -3.04 -16.53 -14.11
C ILE A 315 -3.57 -17.96 -13.99
N LYS A 316 -4.90 -18.11 -13.88
CA LYS A 316 -5.57 -19.40 -13.90
C LYS A 316 -6.34 -19.54 -15.20
N TRP A 317 -6.11 -20.62 -15.94
CA TRP A 317 -6.86 -20.92 -17.16
C TRP A 317 -8.22 -21.53 -16.80
N LEU A 318 -9.28 -21.03 -17.45
CA LEU A 318 -10.63 -21.58 -17.35
C LEU A 318 -10.92 -22.60 -18.46
N ARG A 319 -10.19 -22.48 -19.57
CA ARG A 319 -10.23 -23.38 -20.73
C ARG A 319 -8.88 -24.07 -20.93
N ASP A 320 -8.78 -24.88 -21.98
CA ASP A 320 -7.54 -25.55 -22.35
C ASP A 320 -6.38 -24.55 -22.49
N LYS A 321 -5.39 -24.73 -21.61
CA LYS A 321 -4.17 -23.94 -21.61
C LYS A 321 -3.41 -24.10 -22.94
N PRO A 322 -2.84 -23.01 -23.50
CA PRO A 322 -2.07 -23.09 -24.74
C PRO A 322 -0.88 -24.05 -24.65
N LYS A 323 -0.86 -25.09 -25.49
CA LYS A 323 0.17 -26.15 -25.48
C LYS A 323 1.58 -25.70 -25.87
N ASN A 324 1.71 -24.52 -26.49
CA ASN A 324 3.00 -23.95 -26.90
C ASN A 324 3.47 -22.83 -25.96
N GLY A 325 2.76 -22.58 -24.86
CA GLY A 325 2.96 -21.42 -24.00
C GLY A 325 2.22 -20.21 -24.55
N TYR A 326 2.33 -19.10 -23.82
CA TYR A 326 1.67 -17.85 -24.18
C TYR A 326 2.49 -16.66 -23.72
N THR A 327 2.35 -15.55 -24.42
CA THR A 327 2.87 -14.25 -24.02
C THR A 327 1.78 -13.51 -23.27
N VAL A 328 2.11 -12.95 -22.12
CA VAL A 328 1.25 -12.01 -21.40
C VAL A 328 1.88 -10.62 -21.44
N ILE A 329 1.06 -9.62 -21.75
CA ILE A 329 1.39 -8.20 -21.65
C ILE A 329 0.52 -7.63 -20.53
N TYR A 330 1.15 -7.05 -19.53
CA TYR A 330 0.46 -6.58 -18.32
C TYR A 330 1.19 -5.39 -17.72
N ASP A 331 0.42 -4.56 -17.03
CA ASP A 331 0.91 -3.47 -16.22
C ASP A 331 0.97 -3.93 -14.76
N TYR A 332 2.03 -3.58 -14.04
CA TYR A 332 2.24 -3.94 -12.63
C TYR A 332 2.62 -2.72 -11.79
N TYR A 333 2.34 -2.81 -10.49
CA TYR A 333 2.75 -1.85 -9.49
C TYR A 333 4.21 -2.11 -9.07
N PRO A 334 5.16 -1.20 -9.36
CA PRO A 334 6.56 -1.43 -9.07
C PRO A 334 6.79 -1.51 -7.57
N SER A 335 7.60 -2.50 -7.19
CA SER A 335 7.94 -2.78 -5.80
C SER A 335 9.44 -2.60 -5.57
N PHE A 336 9.81 -2.08 -4.40
CA PHE A 336 11.18 -1.77 -4.02
C PHE A 336 11.50 -2.31 -2.64
N ARG A 337 12.65 -2.97 -2.49
CA ARG A 337 13.15 -3.47 -1.20
C ARG A 337 14.19 -2.53 -0.61
N VAL A 338 14.05 -2.18 0.67
CA VAL A 338 15.04 -1.41 1.41
C VAL A 338 16.33 -2.22 1.57
N THR A 339 17.42 -1.67 1.08
CA THR A 339 18.76 -2.28 1.13
C THR A 339 19.69 -1.64 2.14
N GLY A 340 19.45 -0.38 2.50
CA GLY A 340 20.27 0.33 3.49
C GLY A 340 19.71 1.69 3.86
N PHE A 341 20.23 2.24 4.96
CA PHE A 341 19.92 3.59 5.44
C PHE A 341 21.04 4.55 5.01
N ILE A 342 20.66 5.73 4.52
CA ILE A 342 21.59 6.81 4.19
C ILE A 342 21.44 7.86 5.28
N GLU A 343 22.43 7.95 6.16
CA GLU A 343 22.43 8.90 7.26
C GLU A 343 22.61 10.33 6.73
N ALA A 344 21.65 11.20 7.01
CA ALA A 344 21.67 12.60 6.58
C ALA A 344 22.08 13.53 7.74
N GLY A 345 23.40 13.66 7.97
CA GLY A 345 24.06 14.81 8.59
C GLY A 345 23.70 15.17 10.06
N SER A 346 24.70 15.01 10.92
CA SER A 346 24.79 15.47 12.32
C SER A 346 24.78 17.01 12.43
N GLY A 347 23.91 17.58 13.27
CA GLY A 347 24.00 19.00 13.66
C GLY A 347 22.72 19.70 14.15
N GLU A 348 21.54 19.08 14.10
CA GLU A 348 20.30 19.71 14.61
C GLU A 348 19.50 18.68 15.43
N ASP A 349 19.03 19.07 16.63
CA ASP A 349 18.20 18.28 17.56
C ASP A 349 16.78 17.99 17.04
N ARG A 350 16.57 17.95 15.72
CA ARG A 350 15.26 17.74 15.10
C ARG A 350 15.22 16.41 14.35
N PRO A 351 14.12 15.64 14.46
CA PRO A 351 13.94 14.42 13.66
C PRO A 351 13.86 14.76 12.17
N LYS A 352 14.90 14.37 11.42
CA LYS A 352 14.97 14.55 9.96
C LYS A 352 14.26 13.41 9.23
N PRO A 353 13.72 13.66 8.02
CA PRO A 353 13.16 12.61 7.19
C PRO A 353 14.25 11.59 6.88
N ARG A 354 13.90 10.32 6.98
CA ARG A 354 14.85 9.22 6.80
C ARG A 354 14.97 8.91 5.32
N VAL A 355 16.21 8.77 4.87
CA VAL A 355 16.52 8.47 3.48
C VAL A 355 17.01 7.04 3.38
N PHE A 356 16.37 6.25 2.53
CA PHE A 356 16.67 4.84 2.38
C PHE A 356 17.08 4.53 0.95
N LYS A 357 18.08 3.66 0.81
CA LYS A 357 18.48 3.08 -0.45
C LYS A 357 17.62 1.85 -0.73
N MET A 358 16.98 1.79 -1.89
CA MET A 358 16.08 0.69 -2.25
C MET A 358 16.42 0.15 -3.64
N LYS A 359 16.13 -1.13 -3.86
CA LYS A 359 16.31 -1.80 -5.15
C LYS A 359 14.96 -2.30 -5.68
N PRO A 360 14.71 -2.24 -6.99
CA PRO A 360 13.52 -2.84 -7.58
C PRO A 360 13.51 -4.34 -7.28
N VAL A 361 12.33 -4.88 -7.03
CA VAL A 361 12.11 -6.32 -6.90
C VAL A 361 11.05 -6.74 -7.90
N SER A 362 11.37 -7.74 -8.71
CA SER A 362 10.47 -8.25 -9.75
C SER A 362 9.22 -8.85 -9.11
N SER A 363 9.38 -9.75 -8.14
CA SER A 363 8.25 -10.26 -7.35
C SER A 363 8.56 -10.31 -5.86
N PHE A 364 7.51 -10.62 -5.08
CA PHE A 364 7.61 -11.01 -3.66
C PHE A 364 8.54 -12.22 -3.41
N SER A 365 9.09 -12.84 -4.45
CA SER A 365 10.09 -13.89 -4.32
C SER A 365 11.32 -13.37 -3.55
N ALA A 366 11.53 -13.90 -2.35
CA ALA A 366 12.80 -13.77 -1.63
C ALA A 366 13.68 -14.95 -2.02
N ARG A 367 14.41 -14.80 -3.11
CA ARG A 367 15.68 -15.49 -3.38
C ARG A 367 16.30 -14.87 -4.61
N GLU A 368 16.94 -13.72 -4.38
CA GLU A 368 18.26 -13.38 -4.90
C GLU A 368 18.96 -12.47 -3.88
#